data_AF-A0A062H4L1-F1
#
_entry.id   AF-A0A062H4L1-F1
#
_cell.length_a   1.000
_cell.length_b   1.000
_cell.length_c   1.000
_cell.angle_alpha   90.00
_cell.angle_beta   90.00
_cell.angle_gamma   90.00
#
_symmetry.space_group_name_H-M   'P 1'
#
loop_
_entity.id
_entity.type
_entity.pdbx_description
1 polymer ?
#
loop_
_entity_poly.entity_id
_entity_poly.type
_entity_poly.pdbx_seq_one_letter_code
_entity_poly.pdbx_strand_id
1 'polypeptide(L)'
;MLGAEQIQWSTLFSFSHESWLTLTASRIPRLITIVLTGIGLAVCGVILQHIVRNKFVEPETSGGLDAAKLGILVSLTLVPVTSTLSKMIFAIIFCKILKRYA
;
A
#
# COMPACT_ATOMS: atom_id res chain seq x y z
N MET A 1 3.34 -22.37 -3.99
CA MET A 1 2.56 -22.09 -2.78
C MET A 1 1.97 -20.69 -2.90
N LEU A 2 0.73 -20.54 -3.40
CA LEU A 2 0.07 -19.24 -3.56
C LEU A 2 -1.12 -19.12 -2.57
N GLY A 3 -0.81 -18.76 -1.33
CA GLY A 3 -1.77 -18.52 -0.25
C GLY A 3 -1.60 -19.46 0.95
N ALA A 4 -2.18 -19.06 2.08
CA ALA A 4 -2.15 -19.80 3.35
C ALA A 4 -2.90 -21.15 3.29
N GLU A 5 -3.71 -21.36 2.26
CA GLU A 5 -4.45 -22.59 2.01
C GLU A 5 -4.26 -23.00 0.53
N GLN A 6 -3.91 -24.26 0.28
CA GLN A 6 -3.84 -24.82 -1.07
C GLN A 6 -5.26 -25.08 -1.56
N ILE A 7 -5.84 -24.09 -2.22
CA ILE A 7 -7.13 -24.26 -2.90
C ILE A 7 -6.85 -25.08 -4.16
N GLN A 8 -7.11 -26.38 -4.10
CA GLN A 8 -7.06 -27.27 -5.25
C GLN A 8 -8.11 -26.79 -6.27
N TRP A 9 -7.77 -26.67 -7.56
CA TRP A 9 -8.70 -26.14 -8.57
C TRP A 9 -10.05 -26.89 -8.64
N SER A 10 -10.07 -28.14 -8.19
CA SER A 10 -11.26 -28.96 -8.02
C SER A 10 -12.18 -28.52 -6.87
N THR A 11 -11.64 -27.91 -5.80
CA THR A 11 -12.44 -27.46 -4.64
C THR A 11 -13.10 -26.10 -4.85
N LEU A 12 -12.61 -25.30 -5.81
CA LEU A 12 -13.30 -24.09 -6.29
C LEU A 12 -14.60 -24.43 -7.01
N PHE A 13 -14.63 -25.55 -7.75
CA PHE A 13 -15.82 -26.01 -8.48
C PHE A 13 -16.84 -26.73 -7.57
N SER A 14 -16.44 -27.19 -6.40
CA SER A 14 -17.33 -27.88 -5.45
C SER A 14 -18.14 -26.95 -4.53
N PHE A 15 -18.28 -25.65 -4.86
CA PHE A 15 -19.19 -24.69 -4.22
C PHE A 15 -19.17 -24.70 -2.67
N SER A 16 -18.02 -24.93 -2.05
CA SER A 16 -17.87 -24.85 -0.59
C SER A 16 -17.98 -23.39 -0.12
N HIS A 17 -18.88 -23.12 0.83
CA HIS A 17 -19.23 -21.77 1.29
C HIS A 17 -18.03 -21.03 1.92
N GLU A 18 -17.13 -21.76 2.59
CA GLU A 18 -15.92 -21.24 3.25
C GLU A 18 -14.87 -20.71 2.25
N SER A 19 -14.66 -21.44 1.15
CA SER A 19 -13.68 -21.06 0.12
C SER A 19 -14.13 -19.82 -0.65
N TRP A 20 -15.44 -19.68 -0.88
CA TRP A 20 -16.01 -18.51 -1.54
C TRP A 20 -15.90 -17.23 -0.69
N LEU A 21 -16.13 -17.34 0.63
CA LEU A 21 -15.96 -16.24 1.57
C LEU A 21 -14.52 -15.73 1.61
N THR A 22 -13.53 -16.63 1.64
CA THR A 22 -12.11 -16.25 1.65
C THR A 22 -11.68 -15.54 0.36
N LEU A 23 -12.19 -16.02 -0.79
CA LEU A 23 -11.88 -15.44 -2.09
C LEU A 23 -12.46 -14.01 -2.20
N THR A 24 -13.75 -13.86 -1.86
CA THR A 24 -14.47 -12.58 -1.99
C THR A 24 -14.11 -11.56 -0.91
N ALA A 25 -13.93 -11.98 0.34
CA ALA A 25 -13.65 -11.06 1.45
C ALA A 25 -12.18 -10.59 1.52
N SER A 26 -11.23 -11.37 1.00
CA SER A 26 -9.79 -11.05 1.16
C SER A 26 -9.03 -11.00 -0.16
N ARG A 27 -9.14 -12.01 -1.01
CA ARG A 27 -8.29 -12.10 -2.22
C ARG A 27 -8.69 -11.10 -3.29
N ILE A 28 -9.99 -11.00 -3.62
CA ILE A 28 -10.50 -10.03 -4.59
C ILE A 28 -10.14 -8.58 -4.18
N PRO A 29 -10.47 -8.10 -2.96
CA PRO A 29 -10.14 -6.74 -2.58
C PRO A 29 -8.63 -6.49 -2.59
N ARG A 30 -7.81 -7.47 -2.20
CA ARG A 30 -6.34 -7.34 -2.22
C ARG A 30 -5.75 -7.29 -3.64
N LEU A 31 -6.33 -8.04 -4.58
CA LEU A 31 -5.94 -7.95 -5.99
C LEU A 31 -6.28 -6.58 -6.56
N ILE A 32 -7.47 -6.06 -6.27
CA ILE A 32 -7.89 -4.72 -6.69
C ILE A 32 -6.93 -3.67 -6.12
N THR A 33 -6.61 -3.71 -4.83
CA THR A 33 -5.71 -2.71 -4.23
C THR A 33 -4.31 -2.77 -4.83
N ILE A 34 -3.73 -3.97 -5.02
CA ILE A 34 -2.39 -4.10 -5.63
C ILE A 34 -2.36 -3.56 -7.05
N VAL A 35 -3.37 -3.87 -7.88
CA VAL A 35 -3.47 -3.35 -9.25
C VAL A 35 -3.61 -1.82 -9.23
N LEU A 36 -4.50 -1.29 -8.40
CA LEU A 36 -4.74 0.15 -8.30
C LEU A 36 -3.51 0.91 -7.80
N THR A 37 -2.82 0.37 -6.79
CA THR A 37 -1.54 0.90 -6.29
C THR A 37 -0.46 0.85 -7.36
N GLY A 38 -0.34 -0.26 -8.11
CA GLY A 38 0.63 -0.40 -9.19
C GLY A 38 0.43 0.62 -10.31
N ILE A 39 -0.81 0.84 -10.72
CA ILE A 39 -1.17 1.88 -11.71
C ILE A 39 -0.79 3.27 -11.17
N GLY A 40 -1.13 3.57 -9.93
CA GLY A 40 -0.81 4.86 -9.30
C GLY A 40 0.70 5.13 -9.22
N LEU A 41 1.48 4.12 -8.84
CA LEU A 41 2.95 4.23 -8.78
C LEU A 41 3.57 4.39 -10.17
N ALA A 42 3.06 3.67 -11.18
CA ALA A 42 3.53 3.80 -12.56
C ALA A 42 3.30 5.23 -13.10
N VAL A 43 2.10 5.78 -12.90
CA VAL A 43 1.76 7.15 -13.29
C VAL A 43 2.63 8.17 -12.53
N CYS A 44 2.79 8.00 -11.22
CA CYS A 44 3.65 8.87 -10.41
C CYS A 44 5.10 8.85 -10.88
N GLY A 45 5.64 7.67 -11.22
CA GLY A 45 6.98 7.49 -11.77
C GLY A 45 7.17 8.25 -13.07
N VAL A 46 6.26 8.11 -14.03
CA VAL A 46 6.33 8.83 -15.31
C VAL A 46 6.23 10.35 -15.11
N ILE A 47 5.34 10.82 -14.22
CA ILE A 47 5.23 12.26 -13.92
C ILE A 47 6.54 12.78 -13.32
N LEU A 48 7.13 12.06 -12.36
CA LEU A 48 8.36 12.50 -11.72
C LEU A 48 9.54 12.47 -12.69
N GLN A 49 9.62 11.46 -13.57
CA GLN A 49 10.60 11.40 -14.65
C GLN A 49 10.48 12.61 -15.58
N HIS A 50 9.26 13.11 -15.86
CA HIS A 50 9.04 14.33 -16.66
C HIS A 50 9.50 15.60 -15.93
N ILE A 51 9.20 15.74 -14.63
CA ILE A 51 9.58 16.91 -13.83
C ILE A 51 11.11 17.01 -13.69
N VAL A 52 11.75 15.90 -13.31
CA VAL A 52 13.20 15.86 -13.07
C VAL A 52 13.99 15.75 -14.38
N ARG A 53 13.31 15.43 -15.50
CA ARG A 53 13.90 15.15 -16.81
C ARG A 53 14.98 14.07 -16.75
N ASN A 54 14.80 13.10 -15.85
CA ASN A 54 15.71 11.98 -15.65
C ASN A 54 14.93 10.67 -15.59
N LYS A 55 15.14 9.81 -16.60
CA LYS A 55 14.47 8.51 -16.70
C LYS A 55 14.91 7.49 -15.64
N PHE A 56 15.99 7.78 -14.92
CA PHE A 56 16.51 6.94 -13.83
C PHE A 56 16.02 7.38 -12.45
N VAL A 57 15.18 8.43 -12.39
CA VAL A 57 14.60 8.87 -11.12
C VAL A 57 13.40 7.99 -10.77
N GLU A 58 13.36 7.54 -9.53
CA GLU A 58 12.27 6.75 -8.97
C GLU A 58 11.56 7.57 -7.88
N PRO A 59 10.22 7.57 -7.79
CA PRO A 59 9.49 8.34 -6.79
C PRO A 59 9.89 8.04 -5.34
N GLU A 60 10.38 6.84 -5.07
CA GLU A 60 10.93 6.48 -3.75
C GLU A 60 12.21 7.25 -3.42
N THR A 61 13.07 7.54 -4.41
CA THR A 61 14.32 8.30 -4.22
C THR A 61 14.10 9.76 -3.84
N SER A 62 12.88 10.29 -3.99
CA SER A 62 12.54 11.61 -3.44
C SER A 62 12.60 11.63 -1.91
N GLY A 63 12.56 10.48 -1.22
CA GLY A 63 12.57 10.40 0.25
C GLY A 63 11.21 10.62 0.91
N GLY A 64 10.12 10.71 0.11
CA GLY A 64 8.76 10.83 0.64
C GLY A 64 8.27 9.54 1.31
N LEU A 65 8.66 8.38 0.78
CA LEU A 65 8.27 7.09 1.34
C LEU A 65 8.89 6.85 2.72
N ASP A 66 10.18 7.16 2.89
CA ASP A 66 10.86 6.98 4.18
C ASP A 66 10.36 7.96 5.24
N ALA A 67 10.03 9.20 4.85
CA ALA A 67 9.35 10.16 5.72
C ALA A 67 7.97 9.65 6.18
N ALA A 68 7.19 9.03 5.29
CA ALA A 68 5.91 8.43 5.64
C ALA A 68 6.07 7.21 6.57
N LYS A 69 7.04 6.34 6.32
CA LYS A 69 7.36 5.20 7.20
C LYS A 69 7.74 5.66 8.61
N LEU A 70 8.58 6.69 8.72
CA LEU A 70 8.89 7.33 10.00
C LEU A 70 7.65 7.91 10.67
N GLY A 71 6.78 8.61 9.92
CA GLY A 71 5.53 9.14 10.46
C GLY A 71 4.59 8.06 11.01
N ILE A 72 4.49 6.91 10.34
CA ILE A 72 3.73 5.76 10.84
C ILE A 72 4.39 5.19 12.10
N LEU A 73 5.72 5.04 12.12
CA LEU A 73 6.45 4.53 13.27
C LEU A 73 6.24 5.42 14.50
N VAL A 74 6.34 6.74 14.34
CA VAL A 74 6.06 7.73 15.38
C VAL A 74 4.60 7.66 15.82
N SER A 75 3.66 7.48 14.89
CA SER A 75 2.24 7.32 15.24
C SER A 75 1.99 6.08 16.09
N LEU A 76 2.67 4.97 15.79
CA LEU A 76 2.55 3.71 16.53
C LEU A 76 3.13 3.80 17.94
N THR A 77 4.21 4.57 18.14
CA THR A 77 4.84 4.74 19.47
C THR A 77 4.11 5.75 20.34
N LEU A 78 3.59 6.84 19.78
CA LEU A 78 2.88 7.88 20.56
C LEU A 78 1.43 7.50 20.86
N VAL A 79 0.72 6.84 19.92
CA VAL A 79 -0.70 6.51 20.09
C VAL A 79 -1.03 5.10 19.55
N PRO A 80 -0.72 4.04 20.33
CA PRO A 80 -0.85 2.66 19.87
C PRO A 80 -2.29 2.21 19.62
N VAL A 81 -3.27 2.76 20.34
CA VAL A 81 -4.68 2.30 20.37
C VAL A 81 -5.62 3.16 19.49
N THR A 82 -5.10 3.91 18.52
CA THR A 82 -5.96 4.69 17.61
C THR A 82 -6.23 3.92 16.31
N SER A 83 -7.37 4.24 15.70
CA SER A 83 -7.84 3.65 14.44
C SER A 83 -6.80 3.77 13.32
N THR A 84 -6.82 2.80 12.38
CA THR A 84 -5.90 2.80 11.23
C THR A 84 -5.95 4.12 10.44
N LEU A 85 -7.14 4.69 10.31
CA LEU A 85 -7.35 5.95 9.58
C LEU A 85 -6.61 7.13 10.23
N SER A 86 -6.66 7.26 11.57
CA SER A 86 -5.98 8.36 12.25
C SER A 86 -4.45 8.26 12.12
N LYS A 87 -3.91 7.03 12.15
CA LYS A 87 -2.48 6.77 11.96
C LYS A 87 -2.03 7.16 10.55
N MET A 88 -2.85 6.87 9.53
CA MET A 88 -2.59 7.29 8.15
C MET A 88 -2.58 8.82 8.01
N ILE A 89 -3.58 9.51 8.59
CA ILE A 89 -3.64 10.98 8.54
C ILE A 89 -2.43 11.61 9.24
N PHE A 90 -2.07 11.08 10.42
CA PHE A 90 -0.88 11.55 11.15
C PHE A 90 0.40 11.37 10.33
N ALA A 91 0.59 10.20 9.70
CA ALA A 91 1.76 9.94 8.86
C ALA A 91 1.84 10.88 7.66
N ILE A 92 0.71 11.20 7.01
CA ILE A 92 0.66 12.15 5.89
C ILE A 92 1.05 13.56 6.36
N ILE A 93 0.51 14.02 7.48
CA ILE A 93 0.83 15.33 8.07
C ILE A 93 2.32 15.38 8.43
N PHE A 94 2.83 14.35 9.10
CA PHE A 94 4.24 14.25 9.50
C PHE A 94 5.17 14.28 8.28
N CYS A 95 4.87 13.48 7.25
CA CYS A 95 5.63 13.47 6.00
C CYS A 95 5.65 14.86 5.33
N LYS A 96 4.49 15.53 5.26
CA LYS A 96 4.39 16.88 4.68
C LYS A 96 5.20 17.90 5.47
N ILE A 97 5.17 17.82 6.81
CA ILE A 97 5.96 18.69 7.69
C ILE A 97 7.45 18.47 7.44
N LEU A 98 7.93 17.22 7.50
CA LEU A 98 9.35 16.91 7.34
C LEU A 98 9.89 17.39 5.99
N LYS A 99 9.13 17.16 4.91
CA LYS A 99 9.46 17.59 3.54
C LYS A 99 9.40 19.11 3.31
N ARG A 100 8.77 19.88 4.19
CA ARG A 100 8.72 21.34 4.07
C ARG A 100 10.00 22.01 4.56
N TYR A 101 10.78 21.34 5.39
CA TYR A 101 12.00 21.87 6.01
C TYR A 101 13.30 21.29 5.44
N ALA A 102 13.20 20.43 4.41
CA ALA A 102 14.33 19.82 3.69
C ALA A 102 14.41 20.38 2.27
#